data_AF-A0AAI8FIG2-F1
#
_entry.id   AF-A0AAI8FIG2-F1
#
_cell.length_a   1.000
_cell.length_b   1.000
_cell.length_c   1.000
_cell.angle_alpha   90.00
_cell.angle_beta   90.00
_cell.angle_gamma   90.00
#
_symmetry.space_group_name_H-M   'P 1'
#
loop_
_entity.id
_entity.type
_entity.pdbx_description
1 polymer ?
#
loop_
_entity_poly.entity_id
_entity_poly.type
_entity_poly.pdbx_seq_one_letter_code
_entity_poly.pdbx_strand_id
1 'polypeptide(L)'
;MVRNRRVIHAFRDALQIQISQLEAQTLEEIHVFAAIPAAFAIEFGALLTTQHQHSYAVYDRDKTEENGFQRILNLGPTTDEK
;
A
#
# COMPACT_ATOMS: atom_id res chain seq x y z
N MET A 1 -3.45 -12.10 -15.86
CA MET A 1 -3.48 -10.92 -16.75
C MET A 1 -4.81 -10.20 -16.57
N VAL A 2 -4.83 -9.04 -15.91
CA VAL A 2 -6.06 -8.25 -15.68
C VAL A 2 -6.44 -7.59 -17.01
N ARG A 3 -7.54 -8.02 -17.63
CA ARG A 3 -7.93 -7.60 -19.01
C ARG A 3 -8.95 -6.45 -19.05
N ASN A 4 -9.43 -5.95 -17.92
CA ASN A 4 -10.57 -5.04 -17.88
C ASN A 4 -10.31 -3.81 -17.01
N ARG A 5 -10.18 -2.64 -17.63
CA ARG A 5 -9.98 -1.34 -16.92
C ARG A 5 -11.07 -1.07 -15.89
N ARG A 6 -12.31 -1.53 -16.11
CA ARG A 6 -13.39 -1.39 -15.12
C ARG A 6 -13.09 -2.11 -13.81
N VAL A 7 -12.41 -3.25 -13.87
CA VAL A 7 -12.02 -4.02 -12.68
C VAL A 7 -10.93 -3.28 -11.90
N ILE A 8 -10.01 -2.61 -12.60
CA ILE A 8 -8.96 -1.79 -11.98
C ILE A 8 -9.57 -0.59 -11.24
N HIS A 9 -10.49 0.14 -11.89
CA HIS A 9 -11.17 1.26 -11.24
C HIS A 9 -12.01 0.81 -10.04
N ALA A 10 -12.80 -0.25 -10.20
CA ALA A 10 -13.60 -0.78 -9.08
C ALA A 10 -12.73 -1.25 -7.90
N PHE A 11 -11.57 -1.85 -8.19
CA PHE A 11 -10.58 -2.21 -7.16
C PHE A 11 -10.07 -0.98 -6.42
N ARG A 12 -9.66 0.06 -7.15
CA ARG A 12 -9.19 1.32 -6.57
C ARG A 12 -10.24 1.98 -5.69
N ASP A 13 -11.47 2.13 -6.20
CA ASP A 13 -12.56 2.81 -5.50
C ASP A 13 -12.92 2.10 -4.19
N ALA A 14 -13.02 0.77 -4.23
CA ALA A 14 -13.28 -0.03 -3.03
C ALA A 14 -12.13 0.07 -2.01
N LEU A 15 -10.88 0.04 -2.48
CA LEU A 15 -9.71 0.10 -1.62
C LEU A 15 -9.54 1.47 -0.97
N GLN A 16 -9.82 2.56 -1.69
CA GLN A 16 -9.72 3.92 -1.18
C GLN A 16 -10.61 4.13 0.06
N ILE A 17 -11.84 3.61 0.04
CA ILE A 17 -12.76 3.71 1.19
C ILE A 17 -12.16 3.01 2.41
N GLN A 18 -11.61 1.81 2.22
CA GLN A 18 -11.03 1.02 3.32
C GLN A 18 -9.76 1.67 3.87
N ILE A 19 -8.90 2.22 3.00
CA ILE A 19 -7.68 2.92 3.40
C ILE A 19 -8.03 4.17 4.20
N SER A 20 -8.96 5.01 3.73
CA SER A 20 -9.36 6.22 4.48
C SER A 20 -9.96 5.88 5.85
N GLN A 21 -10.66 4.76 5.99
CA GLN A 21 -11.15 4.30 7.30
C GLN A 21 -10.01 3.85 8.21
N LEU A 22 -9.01 3.16 7.66
CA LEU A 22 -7.84 2.71 8.42
C LEU A 22 -6.99 3.91 8.89
N GLU A 23 -6.74 4.88 8.01
CA GLU A 23 -6.04 6.12 8.33
C GLU A 23 -6.76 6.94 9.41
N ALA A 24 -8.09 6.90 9.46
CA ALA A 24 -8.86 7.59 10.48
C ALA A 24 -8.78 6.92 11.87
N GLN A 25 -8.34 5.65 11.94
CA GLN A 25 -8.29 4.88 13.19
C GLN A 25 -6.94 4.99 13.91
N THR A 26 -5.89 5.43 13.22
CA THR A 26 -4.54 5.48 13.78
C THR A 26 -3.75 6.64 13.20
N LEU A 27 -2.80 7.15 13.99
CA LEU A 27 -1.77 8.10 13.52
C LEU A 27 -0.42 7.41 13.30
N GLU A 28 -0.32 6.12 13.63
CA GLU A 28 0.89 5.31 13.49
C GLU A 28 1.05 4.80 12.05
N GLU A 29 2.30 4.53 11.64
CA GLU A 29 2.62 3.97 10.32
C GLU A 29 1.81 2.71 10.00
N ILE A 30 1.20 2.67 8.80
CA ILE A 30 0.47 1.49 8.32
C ILE A 30 1.45 0.53 7.63
N HIS A 31 1.57 -0.68 8.18
CA HIS A 31 2.39 -1.74 7.60
C HIS A 31 1.63 -2.53 6.54
N VAL A 32 2.16 -2.55 5.31
CA VAL A 32 1.52 -3.08 4.11
C VAL A 32 2.25 -4.34 3.62
N PHE A 33 1.54 -5.47 3.58
CA PHE A 33 2.03 -6.76 3.09
C PHE A 33 1.21 -7.19 1.87
N ALA A 34 1.59 -6.73 0.69
CA ALA A 34 0.75 -6.88 -0.51
C ALA A 34 0.94 -8.27 -1.18
N ALA A 35 -0.09 -9.12 -1.10
CA ALA A 35 -0.14 -10.42 -1.80
C ALA A 35 -1.07 -10.36 -3.03
N ILE A 36 -0.86 -9.37 -3.91
CA ILE A 36 -1.73 -9.10 -5.06
C ILE A 36 -0.97 -9.16 -6.39
N PRO A 37 -1.65 -9.44 -7.52
CA PRO A 37 -1.05 -9.33 -8.84
C PRO A 37 -0.40 -7.96 -9.09
N ALA A 38 0.74 -7.94 -9.79
CA ALA A 38 1.52 -6.73 -10.05
C ALA A 38 0.71 -5.56 -10.64
N ALA A 39 -0.28 -5.85 -11.52
CA ALA A 39 -1.15 -4.82 -12.08
C ALA A 39 -1.98 -4.08 -11.01
N PHE A 40 -2.43 -4.77 -9.96
CA PHE A 40 -3.11 -4.14 -8.84
C PHE A 40 -2.15 -3.47 -7.87
N ALA A 41 -0.93 -4.00 -7.72
CA ALA A 41 0.11 -3.36 -6.90
C ALA A 41 0.50 -1.96 -7.43
N ILE A 42 0.57 -1.80 -8.76
CA ILE A 42 0.84 -0.48 -9.38
C ILE A 42 -0.25 0.53 -9.01
N GLU A 43 -1.52 0.13 -9.17
CA GLU A 43 -2.67 0.99 -8.89
C GLU A 43 -2.81 1.28 -7.39
N PHE A 44 -2.48 0.30 -6.56
CA PHE A 44 -2.43 0.47 -5.11
C PHE A 44 -1.33 1.45 -4.70
N GLY A 45 -0.11 1.32 -5.23
CA GLY A 45 0.96 2.29 -4.98
C GLY A 45 0.60 3.71 -5.45
N ALA A 46 -0.06 3.83 -6.61
CA ALA A 46 -0.59 5.11 -7.10
C ALA A 46 -1.64 5.69 -6.14
N LEU A 47 -2.52 4.86 -5.58
CA LEU A 47 -3.49 5.28 -4.58
C LEU A 47 -2.78 5.82 -3.32
N LEU A 48 -1.87 5.03 -2.73
CA LEU A 48 -1.17 5.40 -1.48
C LEU A 48 -0.30 6.67 -1.61
N THR A 49 0.15 7.02 -2.81
CA THR A 49 0.98 8.20 -3.07
C THR A 49 0.16 9.45 -3.40
N THR A 50 -1.13 9.31 -3.68
CA THR A 50 -1.99 10.43 -4.09
C THR A 50 -2.76 10.96 -2.89
N GLN A 51 -2.32 12.12 -2.36
CA GLN A 51 -3.06 12.93 -1.36
C GLN A 51 -3.22 12.33 0.05
N HIS A 52 -2.54 11.26 0.39
CA HIS A 52 -2.55 10.71 1.75
C HIS A 52 -1.47 11.36 2.63
N GLN A 53 -1.85 11.83 3.83
CA GLN A 53 -0.94 12.39 4.84
C GLN A 53 -0.41 11.33 5.81
N HIS A 54 -0.53 10.05 5.45
CA HIS A 54 -0.23 8.95 6.34
C HIS A 54 0.99 8.17 5.87
N SER A 55 1.81 7.71 6.81
CA SER A 55 3.02 6.96 6.51
C SER A 55 2.69 5.49 6.30
N TYR A 56 3.24 4.89 5.25
CA TYR A 56 3.09 3.48 4.93
C TYR A 56 4.44 2.81 4.78
N ALA A 57 4.63 1.67 5.44
CA ALA A 57 5.78 0.80 5.22
C ALA A 57 5.36 -0.42 4.42
N VAL A 58 5.88 -0.55 3.20
CA VAL A 58 5.60 -1.67 2.31
C VAL A 58 6.66 -2.75 2.49
N TYR A 59 6.19 -3.98 2.66
CA TYR A 59 7.02 -5.15 2.85
C TYR A 59 6.84 -6.13 1.68
N ASP A 60 7.94 -6.79 1.32
CA ASP A 60 7.94 -7.92 0.39
C ASP A 60 8.64 -9.11 1.04
N ARG A 61 8.40 -10.30 0.51
CA ARG A 61 9.04 -11.51 1.00
C ARG A 61 10.54 -11.41 0.79
N ASP A 62 11.28 -11.64 1.87
CA ASP A 62 12.70 -11.86 1.80
C ASP A 62 12.95 -13.20 1.10
N LYS A 63 13.84 -13.20 0.11
CA LYS A 63 14.25 -14.40 -0.63
C LYS A 63 15.42 -15.12 0.04
N THR A 64 16.02 -14.50 1.04
CA THR A 64 17.25 -14.96 1.72
C THR A 64 16.97 -15.56 3.09
N GLU A 65 15.94 -15.11 3.80
CA GLU A 65 15.47 -15.72 5.04
C GLU A 65 14.20 -16.58 4.83
N GLU A 66 14.11 -17.72 5.51
CA GLU A 66 12.94 -18.60 5.44
C GLU A 66 11.69 -17.88 5.97
N ASN A 67 10.81 -17.44 5.06
CA ASN A 67 9.52 -16.78 5.34
C ASN A 67 9.59 -15.38 5.99
N GLY A 68 10.71 -14.68 5.90
CA GLY A 68 10.83 -13.29 6.35
C GLY A 68 10.08 -12.31 5.45
N PHE A 69 9.65 -11.18 6.02
CA PHE A 69 9.22 -10.00 5.27
C PHE A 69 10.22 -8.87 5.52
N GLN A 70 10.75 -8.29 4.45
CA GLN A 70 11.63 -7.14 4.52
C GLN A 70 10.91 -5.89 4.04
N ARG A 71 11.15 -4.76 4.72
CA ARG A 71 10.67 -3.46 4.29
C ARG A 71 11.39 -3.08 3.00
N ILE A 72 10.63 -2.81 1.94
CA ILE A 72 11.17 -2.48 0.62
C ILE A 72 10.92 -1.03 0.21
N LEU A 73 9.92 -0.37 0.81
CA LEU A 73 9.51 0.98 0.43
C LEU A 73 8.78 1.67 1.58
N ASN A 74 9.06 2.95 1.78
CA ASN A 74 8.25 3.83 2.62
C ASN A 74 7.52 4.84 1.73
N LEU A 75 6.23 5.04 1.98
CA LEU A 75 5.37 6.00 1.27
C LEU A 75 4.76 6.99 2.27
N GLY A 76 4.47 8.20 1.81
CA GLY A 76 3.89 9.26 2.64
C GLY A 76 4.95 10.09 3.38
N PRO A 77 4.54 10.97 4.32
CA PRO A 77 5.48 11.79 5.08
C PRO A 77 6.39 10.89 5.91
N THR A 78 7.70 11.10 5.79
CA THR A 78 8.69 10.45 6.64
C THR A 78 8.67 11.14 7.99
N THR A 79 8.49 10.38 9.08
CA THR A 79 8.53 10.88 10.47
C THR A 79 9.92 11.41 10.90
N ASP A 80 10.85 11.64 9.96
CA ASP A 80 12.21 12.14 10.18
C ASP A 80 12.29 13.68 10.12
N GLU A 81 11.38 14.37 10.79
CA GLU A 81 11.55 15.79 11.12
C GLU A 81 11.12 16.07 12.57
N LYS A 82 11.97 15.70 13.53
CA LYS A 82 12.12 16.40 14.82
C LYS A 82 13.55 16.36 15.32
#